data_AF-A0A1F0R0C6-F1
#
_entry.id   AF-A0A1F0R0C6-F1
#
_cell.length_a   1.000
_cell.length_b   1.000
_cell.length_c   1.000
_cell.angle_alpha   90.00
_cell.angle_beta   90.00
_cell.angle_gamma   90.00
#
_symmetry.space_group_name_H-M   'P 1'
#
loop_
_entity.id
_entity.type
_entity.pdbx_description
1 polymer ?
#
loop_
_entity_poly.entity_id
_entity_poly.type
_entity_poly.pdbx_seq_one_letter_code
_entity_poly.pdbx_strand_id
1 'polypeptide(L)'
;MRDTIKDLRQAIASGESIHQETTLAGSAKSFQNLIDRAHAQGYEVTMLYVSLDSADKAVDRVASRVTKGGHGVDESDIRRRYESSLRNLEELSDSVDSLKIFDNSTAGYETIYERIDNQILVNMSEEYGLNIKSPQQEIDVETQRSLSFLQPMMQKSGMAQTGQSQNEAPRRSPEPPERGIEL
;
A
#
# COMPACT_ATOMS: atom_id res chain seq x y z
N MET A 1 -12.45 -2.31 22.21
CA MET A 1 -11.51 -1.37 21.54
C MET A 1 -10.15 -1.32 22.24
N ARG A 2 -10.08 -1.15 23.58
CA ARG A 2 -8.78 -1.25 24.31
C ARG A 2 -8.17 -2.65 24.24
N ASP A 3 -8.99 -3.69 24.32
CA ASP A 3 -8.52 -5.08 24.26
C ASP A 3 -7.99 -5.43 22.86
N THR A 4 -8.66 -4.97 21.80
CA THR A 4 -8.25 -5.19 20.41
C THR A 4 -6.86 -4.64 20.07
N ILE A 5 -6.50 -3.46 20.61
CA ILE A 5 -5.15 -2.89 20.43
C ILE A 5 -4.11 -3.63 21.27
N LYS A 6 -4.51 -4.16 22.42
CA LYS A 6 -3.63 -4.96 23.29
C LYS A 6 -3.31 -6.30 22.61
N ASP A 7 -4.32 -6.97 22.07
CA ASP A 7 -4.19 -8.23 21.35
C ASP A 7 -3.30 -8.06 20.12
N LEU A 8 -3.49 -6.97 19.37
CA LEU A 8 -2.64 -6.62 18.23
C LEU A 8 -1.17 -6.46 18.62
N ARG A 9 -0.89 -5.71 19.70
CA ARG A 9 0.47 -5.54 20.19
C ARG A 9 1.08 -6.83 20.70
N GLN A 10 0.26 -7.70 21.29
CA GLN A 10 0.72 -9.00 21.78
C GLN A 10 1.08 -9.92 20.62
N ALA A 11 0.27 -9.99 19.57
CA ALA A 11 0.57 -10.76 18.37
C ALA A 11 1.87 -10.29 17.69
N ILE A 12 2.04 -8.97 17.55
CA ILE A 12 3.28 -8.37 17.03
C ILE A 12 4.49 -8.75 17.91
N ALA A 13 4.32 -8.75 19.24
CA ALA A 13 5.40 -9.11 20.15
C ALA A 13 5.71 -10.62 20.16
N SER A 14 4.76 -11.48 19.78
CA SER A 14 4.94 -12.94 19.73
C SER A 14 5.39 -13.47 18.37
N GLY A 15 5.48 -12.62 17.34
CA GLY A 15 5.87 -13.07 15.99
C GLY A 15 4.74 -13.77 15.24
N GLU A 16 3.49 -13.63 15.70
CA GLU A 16 2.31 -14.21 15.06
C GLU A 16 1.76 -13.29 13.96
N SER A 17 1.34 -13.89 12.84
CA SER A 17 0.59 -13.18 11.79
C SER A 17 -0.77 -12.75 12.33
N ILE A 18 -1.21 -11.55 11.99
CA ILE A 18 -2.46 -10.97 12.47
C ILE A 18 -3.08 -10.07 11.41
N HIS A 19 -4.41 -10.03 11.35
CA HIS A 19 -5.19 -9.10 10.52
C HIS A 19 -6.01 -8.19 11.42
N GLN A 20 -6.07 -6.89 11.10
CA GLN A 20 -6.86 -5.91 11.83
C GLN A 20 -7.86 -5.21 10.91
N GLU A 21 -9.15 -5.55 11.08
CA GLU A 21 -10.21 -4.78 10.42
C GLU A 21 -10.35 -3.39 11.07
N THR A 22 -10.32 -2.35 10.24
CA THR A 22 -10.47 -0.95 10.66
C THR A 22 -11.16 -0.14 9.57
N THR A 23 -11.81 0.96 9.92
CA THR A 23 -12.33 1.90 8.93
C THR A 23 -11.26 2.85 8.40
N LEU A 24 -10.00 2.70 8.83
CA LEU A 24 -8.88 3.62 8.58
C LEU A 24 -9.18 5.09 8.96
N ALA A 25 -10.23 5.37 9.72
CA ALA A 25 -10.66 6.74 10.06
C ALA A 25 -10.11 7.25 11.40
N GLY A 26 -9.23 6.47 12.03
CA GLY A 26 -8.53 6.84 13.25
C GLY A 26 -7.44 7.90 13.00
N SER A 27 -6.58 8.10 14.00
CA SER A 27 -5.43 8.99 13.85
C SER A 27 -4.37 8.36 12.93
N ALA A 28 -4.00 9.06 11.84
CA ALA A 28 -2.92 8.64 10.94
C ALA A 28 -1.62 8.33 11.71
N LYS A 29 -1.22 9.23 12.62
CA LYS A 29 -0.09 9.01 13.55
C LYS A 29 -0.18 7.70 14.33
N SER A 30 -1.37 7.29 14.74
CA SER A 30 -1.53 6.03 15.48
C SER A 30 -1.34 4.81 14.58
N PHE A 31 -1.80 4.88 13.33
CA PHE A 31 -1.55 3.85 12.31
C PHE A 31 -0.06 3.83 11.93
N GLN A 32 0.57 4.98 11.69
CA GLN A 32 2.01 5.05 11.41
C GLN A 32 2.83 4.41 12.54
N ASN A 33 2.56 4.76 13.80
CA ASN A 33 3.24 4.14 14.93
C ASN A 33 3.02 2.62 15.03
N LEU A 34 1.90 2.10 14.53
CA LEU A 34 1.63 0.67 14.50
C LEU A 34 2.46 0.00 13.40
N ILE A 35 2.48 0.59 12.20
CA ILE A 35 3.28 0.15 11.06
C ILE A 35 4.76 0.12 11.43
N ASP A 36 5.30 1.23 11.96
CA ASP A 36 6.70 1.34 12.39
C ASP A 36 7.08 0.25 13.41
N ARG A 37 6.15 -0.11 14.31
CA ARG A 37 6.39 -1.16 15.31
C ARG A 37 6.38 -2.55 14.69
N ALA A 38 5.50 -2.81 13.73
CA ALA A 38 5.47 -4.06 13.01
C ALA A 38 6.78 -4.25 12.23
N HIS A 39 7.21 -3.23 11.47
CA HIS A 39 8.49 -3.20 10.78
C HIS A 39 9.68 -3.42 11.72
N ALA A 40 9.70 -2.74 12.87
CA ALA A 40 10.76 -2.92 13.88
C ALA A 40 10.80 -4.33 14.49
N GLN A 41 9.76 -5.14 14.33
CA GLN A 41 9.72 -6.56 14.71
C GLN A 41 9.92 -7.51 13.51
N GLY A 42 10.23 -6.99 12.33
CA GLY A 42 10.51 -7.78 11.13
C GLY A 42 9.26 -8.29 10.40
N TYR A 43 8.12 -7.63 10.59
CA TYR A 43 6.91 -7.92 9.82
C TYR A 43 6.90 -7.15 8.51
N GLU A 44 6.36 -7.77 7.48
CA GLU A 44 5.80 -7.10 6.31
C GLU A 44 4.37 -6.66 6.62
N VAL A 45 3.99 -5.48 6.16
CA VAL A 45 2.69 -4.86 6.35
C VAL A 45 2.03 -4.69 4.99
N THR A 46 0.96 -5.41 4.73
CA THR A 46 0.12 -5.22 3.54
C THR A 46 -1.12 -4.42 3.93
N MET A 47 -1.62 -3.53 3.08
CA MET A 47 -2.91 -2.85 3.27
C MET A 47 -3.89 -3.22 2.15
N LEU A 48 -5.06 -3.70 2.53
CA LEU A 48 -6.20 -4.00 1.66
C LEU A 48 -7.28 -2.95 1.90
N TYR A 49 -7.42 -2.00 0.98
CA TYR A 49 -8.40 -0.93 1.07
C TYR A 49 -9.58 -1.17 0.14
N VAL A 50 -10.81 -0.99 0.64
CA VAL A 50 -12.02 -1.03 -0.17
C VAL A 50 -12.61 0.37 -0.27
N SER A 51 -12.58 0.96 -1.47
CA SER A 51 -13.12 2.28 -1.77
C SER A 51 -14.56 2.23 -2.28
N LEU A 52 -15.22 3.39 -2.16
CA LEU A 52 -16.47 3.72 -2.84
C LEU A 52 -16.31 5.09 -3.50
N ASP A 53 -17.02 5.31 -4.59
CA ASP A 53 -17.07 6.57 -5.35
C ASP A 53 -17.62 7.77 -4.54
N SER A 54 -18.33 7.50 -3.44
CA SER A 54 -19.03 8.53 -2.68
C SER A 54 -19.39 8.08 -1.26
N ALA A 55 -19.44 9.07 -0.35
CA ALA A 55 -19.96 8.87 0.99
C ALA A 55 -21.46 8.52 0.99
N ASP A 56 -22.23 9.02 0.03
CA ASP A 56 -23.67 8.73 -0.10
C ASP A 56 -23.91 7.23 -0.29
N LYS A 57 -23.08 6.55 -1.11
CA LYS A 57 -23.17 5.10 -1.28
C LYS A 57 -22.86 4.35 0.03
N ALA A 58 -21.94 4.86 0.85
CA ALA A 58 -21.68 4.29 2.17
C ALA A 58 -22.91 4.44 3.09
N VAL A 59 -23.56 5.60 3.06
CA VAL A 59 -24.81 5.86 3.81
C VAL A 59 -25.93 4.92 3.35
N ASP A 60 -26.15 4.79 2.04
CA ASP A 60 -27.15 3.89 1.46
C ASP A 60 -26.90 2.43 1.84
N ARG A 61 -25.64 1.99 1.85
CA ARG A 61 -25.25 0.65 2.28
C ARG A 61 -25.56 0.42 3.75
N VAL A 62 -25.29 1.40 4.62
CA VAL A 62 -25.63 1.32 6.04
C VAL A 62 -27.15 1.29 6.22
N ALA A 63 -27.91 2.13 5.51
CA ALA A 63 -29.37 2.11 5.54
C ALA A 63 -29.92 0.73 5.10
N SER A 64 -29.40 0.18 3.99
CA SER A 64 -29.80 -1.13 3.46
C SER A 64 -29.53 -2.29 4.42
N ARG A 65 -28.41 -2.28 5.17
CA ARG A 65 -28.19 -3.33 6.19
C ARG A 65 -29.07 -3.14 7.42
N VAL A 66 -29.40 -1.90 7.79
CA VAL A 66 -30.29 -1.61 8.93
C VAL A 66 -31.69 -2.14 8.64
N THR A 67 -32.21 -1.96 7.42
CA THR A 67 -33.51 -2.55 7.03
C THR A 67 -33.51 -4.08 7.07
N LYS A 68 -32.33 -4.72 6.97
CA LYS A 68 -32.11 -6.17 7.09
C LYS A 68 -31.78 -6.63 8.52
N GLY A 69 -31.88 -5.74 9.53
CA GLY A 69 -31.64 -6.06 10.94
C GLY A 69 -30.20 -5.85 11.43
N GLY A 70 -29.34 -5.18 10.66
CA GLY A 70 -27.98 -4.82 11.06
C GLY A 70 -27.91 -3.59 11.97
N HIS A 71 -26.72 -3.31 12.50
CA HIS A 71 -26.48 -2.12 13.34
C HIS A 71 -26.41 -0.82 12.53
N GLY A 72 -27.10 0.22 13.01
CA GLY A 72 -27.03 1.57 12.44
C GLY A 72 -25.75 2.31 12.84
N VAL A 73 -25.38 3.30 12.04
CA VAL A 73 -24.34 4.27 12.37
C VAL A 73 -24.87 5.62 11.93
N ASP A 74 -24.64 6.66 12.74
CA ASP A 74 -25.07 8.01 12.39
C ASP A 74 -24.43 8.48 11.08
N GLU A 75 -25.21 9.10 10.21
CA GLU A 75 -24.76 9.54 8.88
C GLU A 75 -23.55 10.48 8.97
N SER A 76 -23.55 11.39 9.94
CA SER A 76 -22.43 12.31 10.19
C SER A 76 -21.13 11.56 10.49
N ASP A 77 -21.21 10.45 11.22
CA ASP A 77 -20.08 9.59 11.52
C ASP A 77 -19.63 8.81 10.28
N ILE A 78 -20.56 8.34 9.44
CA ILE A 78 -20.23 7.65 8.18
C ILE A 78 -19.44 8.60 7.27
N ARG A 79 -19.96 9.81 7.03
CA ARG A 79 -19.32 10.81 6.15
C ARG A 79 -17.95 11.23 6.67
N ARG A 80 -17.86 11.55 7.97
CA ARG A 80 -16.59 11.91 8.62
C ARG A 80 -15.56 10.79 8.51
N ARG A 81 -15.97 9.53 8.69
CA ARG A 81 -15.08 8.36 8.59
C ARG A 81 -14.63 8.13 7.15
N TYR A 82 -15.53 8.25 6.19
CA TYR A 82 -15.21 8.14 4.75
C TYR A 82 -14.13 9.13 4.33
N GLU A 83 -14.27 10.40 4.69
CA GLU A 83 -13.25 11.40 4.34
C GLU A 83 -11.92 11.16 5.07
N SER A 84 -11.98 10.74 6.34
CA SER A 84 -10.77 10.49 7.14
C SER A 84 -10.03 9.24 6.66
N SER A 85 -10.75 8.21 6.21
CA SER A 85 -10.16 6.99 5.69
C SER A 85 -9.42 7.24 4.38
N LEU A 86 -10.00 8.04 3.47
CA LEU A 86 -9.34 8.43 2.22
C LEU A 86 -8.05 9.22 2.47
N ARG A 87 -8.09 10.24 3.33
CA ARG A 87 -6.87 11.00 3.69
C ARG A 87 -5.80 10.11 4.29
N ASN A 88 -6.17 9.20 5.19
CA ASN A 88 -5.22 8.31 5.83
C ASN A 88 -4.65 7.26 4.85
N LEU A 89 -5.44 6.81 3.87
CA LEU A 89 -4.97 5.95 2.79
C LEU A 89 -3.83 6.63 2.02
N GLU A 90 -4.03 7.88 1.60
CA GLU A 90 -3.01 8.65 0.87
C GLU A 90 -1.78 8.98 1.73
N GLU A 91 -1.98 9.22 3.04
CA GLU A 91 -0.89 9.51 3.96
C GLU A 91 -0.01 8.29 4.24
N LEU A 92 -0.63 7.11 4.37
CA LEU A 92 0.03 5.87 4.82
C LEU A 92 0.42 4.93 3.67
N SER A 93 0.05 5.23 2.41
CA SER A 93 0.26 4.34 1.27
C SER A 93 1.72 3.93 1.06
N ASP A 94 2.66 4.83 1.37
CA ASP A 94 4.10 4.60 1.25
C ASP A 94 4.70 3.90 2.47
N SER A 95 3.98 3.88 3.59
CA SER A 95 4.47 3.31 4.85
C SER A 95 4.28 1.80 4.92
N VAL A 96 3.46 1.21 4.05
CA VAL A 96 3.21 -0.24 4.01
C VAL A 96 4.06 -0.92 2.94
N ASP A 97 4.36 -2.20 3.08
CA ASP A 97 5.16 -2.96 2.11
C ASP A 97 4.34 -3.32 0.87
N SER A 98 3.08 -3.69 1.05
CA SER A 98 2.15 -3.96 -0.06
C SER A 98 0.85 -3.18 0.09
N LEU A 99 0.26 -2.75 -1.01
CA LEU A 99 -1.00 -2.01 -1.03
C LEU A 99 -1.88 -2.50 -2.16
N LYS A 100 -3.10 -2.93 -1.82
CA LYS A 100 -4.14 -3.28 -2.78
C LYS A 100 -5.39 -2.48 -2.50
N ILE A 101 -5.92 -1.85 -3.55
CA ILE A 101 -7.13 -1.04 -3.47
C ILE A 101 -8.18 -1.64 -4.39
N PHE A 102 -9.36 -1.85 -3.84
CA PHE A 102 -10.52 -2.35 -4.56
C PHE A 102 -11.60 -1.27 -4.63
N ASP A 103 -12.13 -1.01 -5.83
CA ASP A 103 -13.40 -0.30 -5.94
C ASP A 103 -14.56 -1.29 -5.76
N ASN A 104 -15.52 -0.90 -4.94
CA ASN A 104 -16.77 -1.62 -4.72
C ASN A 104 -17.96 -0.69 -4.98
N SER A 105 -17.87 0.19 -5.96
CA SER A 105 -18.96 1.13 -6.25
C SER A 105 -20.08 0.49 -7.06
N THR A 106 -19.78 -0.56 -7.83
CA THR A 106 -20.74 -1.24 -8.69
C THR A 106 -21.06 -2.66 -8.20
N ALA A 107 -21.74 -3.48 -9.01
CA ALA A 107 -22.12 -4.85 -8.65
C ALA A 107 -20.95 -5.86 -8.68
N GLY A 108 -19.71 -5.38 -8.79
CA GLY A 108 -18.48 -6.18 -8.76
C GLY A 108 -17.40 -5.52 -7.91
N TYR A 109 -16.32 -6.25 -7.69
CA TYR A 109 -15.09 -5.73 -7.08
C TYR A 109 -14.03 -5.62 -8.18
N GLU A 110 -13.42 -4.45 -8.32
CA GLU A 110 -12.35 -4.20 -9.28
C GLU A 110 -11.08 -3.81 -8.53
N THR A 111 -9.96 -4.45 -8.84
CA THR A 111 -8.65 -4.00 -8.35
C THR A 111 -8.26 -2.76 -9.13
N ILE A 112 -8.21 -1.61 -8.44
CA ILE A 112 -7.86 -0.32 -9.07
C ILE A 112 -6.40 0.08 -8.81
N TYR A 113 -5.78 -0.49 -7.78
CA TYR A 113 -4.36 -0.29 -7.50
C TYR A 113 -3.79 -1.54 -6.85
N GLU A 114 -2.60 -1.96 -7.27
CA GLU A 114 -1.88 -3.05 -6.65
C GLU A 114 -0.38 -2.76 -6.71
N ARG A 115 0.24 -2.71 -5.54
CA ARG A 115 1.67 -2.58 -5.32
C ARG A 115 2.13 -3.70 -4.39
N ILE A 116 3.19 -4.39 -4.79
CA ILE A 116 3.92 -5.35 -3.95
C ILE A 116 5.35 -4.82 -3.86
N ASP A 117 5.80 -4.54 -2.65
CA ASP A 117 7.06 -3.83 -2.37
C ASP A 117 7.15 -2.55 -3.20
N ASN A 118 8.18 -2.41 -4.02
CA ASN A 118 8.38 -1.24 -4.88
C ASN A 118 7.79 -1.42 -6.29
N GLN A 119 7.12 -2.53 -6.56
CA GLN A 119 6.57 -2.84 -7.87
C GLN A 119 5.06 -2.55 -7.93
N ILE A 120 4.69 -1.58 -8.76
CA ILE A 120 3.30 -1.31 -9.11
C ILE A 120 2.87 -2.28 -10.22
N LEU A 121 1.87 -3.12 -9.96
CA LEU A 121 1.30 -4.08 -10.90
C LEU A 121 0.05 -3.53 -11.59
N VAL A 122 -0.75 -2.74 -10.88
CA VAL A 122 -1.96 -2.07 -11.38
C VAL A 122 -2.00 -0.65 -10.83
N ASN A 123 -2.34 0.33 -11.67
CA ASN A 123 -2.58 1.69 -11.22
C ASN A 123 -3.62 2.40 -12.09
N MET A 124 -4.84 2.46 -11.59
CA MET A 124 -5.96 3.29 -12.09
C MET A 124 -6.39 4.30 -11.01
N SER A 125 -5.57 4.53 -9.98
CA SER A 125 -5.97 5.30 -8.79
C SER A 125 -6.45 6.72 -9.10
N GLU A 126 -5.80 7.41 -10.03
CA GLU A 126 -6.18 8.76 -10.46
C GLU A 126 -7.57 8.81 -11.13
N GLU A 127 -7.93 7.78 -11.90
CA GLU A 127 -9.25 7.67 -12.56
C GLU A 127 -10.39 7.56 -11.52
N TYR A 128 -10.07 7.01 -10.35
CA TYR A 128 -10.96 6.88 -9.20
C TYR A 128 -10.80 8.03 -8.19
N GLY A 129 -10.03 9.07 -8.52
CA GLY A 129 -9.85 10.26 -7.68
C GLY A 129 -9.00 10.04 -6.43
N LEU A 130 -8.16 9.00 -6.42
CA LEU A 130 -7.23 8.70 -5.32
C LEU A 130 -5.83 9.20 -5.65
N ASN A 131 -5.21 9.91 -4.72
CA ASN A 131 -3.83 10.38 -4.87
C ASN A 131 -2.86 9.46 -4.13
N ILE A 132 -2.55 8.31 -4.73
CA ILE A 132 -1.60 7.34 -4.17
C ILE A 132 -0.20 7.72 -4.61
N LYS A 133 0.67 8.02 -3.64
CA LYS A 133 2.08 8.30 -3.91
C LYS A 133 2.73 7.06 -4.53
N SER A 134 3.57 7.30 -5.53
CA SER A 134 4.45 6.24 -6.02
C SER A 134 5.56 6.02 -4.99
N PRO A 135 5.97 4.76 -4.73
CA PRO A 135 7.08 4.49 -3.83
C PRO A 135 8.30 5.29 -4.31
N GLN A 136 8.87 6.08 -3.41
CA GLN A 136 10.09 6.82 -3.70
C GLN A 136 11.15 5.79 -4.04
N GLN A 137 11.59 5.74 -5.31
CA GLN A 137 12.81 5.05 -5.64
C GLN A 137 13.92 5.74 -4.83
N GLU A 138 14.43 5.09 -3.80
CA GLU A 138 15.71 5.47 -3.24
C GLU A 138 16.71 5.41 -4.41
N ILE A 139 17.02 6.57 -4.97
CA ILE A 139 18.18 6.67 -5.82
C ILE A 139 19.33 6.59 -4.84
N ASP A 140 19.88 5.39 -4.70
CA ASP A 140 21.11 5.15 -3.98
C ASP A 140 22.11 6.25 -4.37
N VAL A 141 22.56 7.02 -3.38
CA VAL A 141 23.41 8.20 -3.57
C VAL A 141 24.73 7.79 -4.24
N GLU A 142 25.15 6.53 -4.09
CA GLU A 142 26.27 5.92 -4.81
C GLU A 142 25.98 5.74 -6.30
N THR A 143 24.79 5.28 -6.65
CA THR A 143 24.30 5.17 -8.04
C THR A 143 24.16 6.55 -8.71
N GLN A 144 23.71 7.56 -7.98
CA GLN A 144 23.61 8.94 -8.49
C GLN A 144 24.98 9.61 -8.67
N ARG A 145 25.95 9.33 -7.78
CA ARG A 145 27.35 9.76 -7.94
C ARG A 145 28.00 9.06 -9.13
N SER A 146 27.87 7.74 -9.25
CA SER A 146 28.48 7.00 -10.35
C SER A 146 27.93 7.41 -11.73
N LEU A 147 26.63 7.65 -11.86
CA LEU A 147 26.02 8.17 -13.09
C LEU A 147 26.48 9.58 -13.45
N SER A 148 26.62 10.47 -12.46
CA SER A 148 27.15 11.82 -12.67
C SER A 148 28.65 11.83 -13.01
N PHE A 149 29.43 10.85 -12.52
CA PHE A 149 30.83 10.64 -12.92
C PHE A 149 30.98 10.08 -14.34
N LEU A 150 30.01 9.31 -14.84
CA LEU A 150 30.05 8.71 -16.19
C LEU A 150 29.50 9.62 -17.29
N GLN A 151 28.65 10.59 -16.96
CA GLN A 151 28.05 11.56 -17.89
C GLN A 151 29.06 12.29 -18.79
N PRO A 152 30.21 12.78 -18.28
CA PRO A 152 31.23 13.42 -19.11
C PRO A 152 32.00 12.45 -20.02
N MET A 153 32.12 11.16 -19.65
CA MET A 153 32.80 10.14 -20.46
C MET A 153 31.95 9.70 -21.65
N MET A 154 30.63 9.59 -21.45
CA MET A 154 29.67 9.22 -22.50
C MET A 154 29.60 10.27 -23.62
N GLN A 155 29.74 11.56 -23.30
CA GLN A 155 29.74 12.62 -24.31
C GLN A 155 31.04 12.73 -25.11
N LYS A 156 32.16 12.20 -24.59
CA LYS A 156 33.47 12.22 -25.27
C LYS A 156 33.70 11.03 -26.19
N SER A 157 32.94 9.96 -26.06
CA SER A 157 33.16 8.71 -26.82
C SER A 157 32.32 8.58 -28.10
N GLY A 158 31.80 9.68 -28.63
CA GLY A 158 31.17 9.72 -29.95
C GLY A 158 32.17 9.52 -31.09
N MET A 159 32.71 8.31 -31.23
CA MET A 159 33.31 7.77 -32.45
C MET A 159 33.03 6.27 -32.58
N ALA A 160 32.66 5.88 -33.79
CA ALA A 160 32.16 4.57 -34.19
C ALA A 160 33.06 3.37 -33.82
N GLN A 161 32.44 2.22 -33.54
CA GLN A 161 32.64 1.00 -34.34
C GLN A 161 31.70 -0.16 -33.94
N THR A 162 31.34 -0.90 -34.98
CA THR A 162 30.69 -2.22 -35.08
C THR A 162 31.34 -3.31 -34.23
N GLY A 163 30.54 -4.24 -33.69
CA GLY A 163 31.03 -5.52 -33.18
C GLY A 163 29.94 -6.36 -32.50
N GLN A 164 29.58 -7.48 -33.13
CA GLN A 164 28.76 -8.55 -32.54
C GLN A 164 29.56 -9.29 -31.45
N SER A 165 28.93 -9.70 -30.35
CA SER A 165 29.25 -10.96 -29.66
C SER A 165 28.16 -11.37 -28.68
N GLN A 166 27.82 -12.65 -28.74
CA GLN A 166 26.99 -13.40 -27.81
C GLN A 166 27.70 -13.56 -26.45
N ASN A 167 26.95 -13.64 -25.34
CA ASN A 167 27.21 -14.64 -24.29
C ASN A 167 26.09 -14.76 -23.24
N GLU A 168 25.93 -15.98 -22.76
CA GLU A 168 24.91 -16.51 -21.83
C GLU A 168 24.99 -15.94 -20.40
N ALA A 169 23.85 -15.97 -19.68
CA ALA A 169 23.78 -15.68 -18.25
C ALA A 169 23.60 -16.97 -17.42
N PRO A 170 24.23 -17.08 -16.22
CA PRO A 170 24.15 -18.28 -15.38
C PRO A 170 22.89 -18.30 -14.48
N ARG A 171 22.51 -19.53 -14.09
CA ARG A 171 21.31 -19.89 -13.31
C ARG A 171 21.29 -19.25 -11.92
N ARG A 172 20.14 -18.71 -11.48
CA ARG A 172 19.87 -18.28 -10.09
C ARG A 172 19.49 -19.48 -9.20
N SER A 173 19.98 -19.47 -7.97
CA SER A 173 19.54 -20.33 -6.86
C SER A 173 18.19 -19.84 -6.30
N PRO A 174 17.38 -20.70 -5.64
CA PRO A 174 16.04 -20.32 -5.18
C PRO A 174 16.07 -19.48 -3.89
N GLU A 175 15.15 -18.53 -3.79
CA GLU A 175 14.94 -17.63 -2.64
C GLU A 175 14.18 -18.33 -1.47
N PRO A 176 14.41 -17.89 -0.21
CA PRO A 176 13.71 -18.41 0.96
C PRO A 176 12.27 -17.86 1.10
N PRO A 177 11.38 -18.51 1.88
CA PRO A 177 9.94 -18.26 1.81
C PRO A 177 9.49 -17.00 2.58
N GLU A 178 8.55 -16.28 1.96
CA GLU A 178 7.90 -15.05 2.44
C GLU A 178 7.01 -15.26 3.68
N ARG A 179 6.95 -14.25 4.56
CA ARG A 179 6.04 -14.18 5.71
C ARG A 179 5.35 -12.80 5.73
N GLY A 180 4.17 -12.69 5.12
CA GLY A 180 3.38 -11.46 5.07
C GLY A 180 2.29 -11.32 6.15
N ILE A 181 1.96 -10.09 6.54
CA ILE A 181 0.68 -9.70 7.18
C ILE A 181 -0.18 -8.92 6.17
N GLU A 182 -1.49 -9.20 6.17
CA GLU A 182 -2.55 -8.43 5.50
C GLU A 182 -3.32 -7.56 6.51
N LEU A 183 -3.39 -6.25 6.28
CA LEU A 183 -4.25 -5.27 6.97
C LEU A 183 -5.50 -4.98 6.15
#